data_AF-A0AAN9ZGD3-F1
#
_entry.id   AF-A0AAN9ZGD3-F1
#
_cell.length_a   1.000
_cell.length_b   1.000
_cell.length_c   1.000
_cell.angle_alpha   90.00
_cell.angle_beta   90.00
_cell.angle_gamma   90.00
#
_symmetry.space_group_name_H-M   'P 1'
#
loop_
_entity.id
_entity.type
_entity.pdbx_description
1 polymer ?
#
loop_
_entity_poly.entity_id
_entity_poly.type
_entity_poly.pdbx_seq_one_letter_code
_entity_poly.pdbx_strand_id
1 'polypeptide(L)'
;MWREKEWKRLIRIVENNFNRPANRIKKEDRLIMEESVRLNRYVGLVWTLLVSSMLASFTVRPVIESFLLTPSLARDVDFNTTTKPQRLPSMWDIPYRTWTPFDNMSIIPYGFVYFLHVFVASLQIFLVPTYDMFFIALVNYTCGQFRILQRELRIIREDSK
;
A
#
# COMPACT_ATOMS: atom_id res chain seq x y z
N MET A 1 0.53 19.95 5.36
CA MET A 1 0.94 20.62 6.61
C MET A 1 -0.08 20.51 7.75
N TRP A 2 -1.41 20.60 7.50
CA TRP A 2 -2.43 20.56 8.57
C TRP A 2 -2.46 19.23 9.36
N ARG A 3 -2.35 18.08 8.68
CA ARG A 3 -2.35 16.74 9.33
C ARG A 3 -1.09 16.39 10.12
N GLU A 4 0.04 17.05 9.89
CA GLU A 4 1.30 16.70 10.57
C GLU A 4 1.26 17.05 12.06
N LYS A 5 0.62 18.18 12.40
CA LYS A 5 0.44 18.60 13.80
C LYS A 5 -0.43 17.61 14.57
N GLU A 6 -1.47 17.08 13.94
CA GLU A 6 -2.37 16.08 14.54
C GLU A 6 -1.64 14.76 14.77
N TRP A 7 -0.85 14.29 13.80
CA TRP A 7 -0.03 13.09 13.95
C TRP A 7 0.99 13.22 15.08
N LYS A 8 1.73 14.34 15.14
CA LYS A 8 2.67 14.61 16.23
C LYS A 8 1.97 14.65 17.59
N ARG A 9 0.74 15.18 17.64
CA ARG A 9 -0.08 15.20 18.85
C ARG A 9 -0.49 13.79 19.26
N LEU A 10 -0.95 12.96 18.33
CA LEU A 10 -1.33 11.57 18.59
C LEU A 10 -0.15 10.75 19.12
N ILE A 11 1.00 10.83 18.47
CA ILE A 11 2.22 10.13 18.91
C ILE A 11 2.59 10.55 20.34
N ARG A 12 2.54 11.87 20.63
CA ARG A 12 2.84 12.38 21.98
C ARG A 12 1.83 11.92 23.03
N ILE A 13 0.54 11.83 22.69
CA ILE A 13 -0.50 11.28 23.58
C ILE A 13 -0.22 9.81 23.86
N VAL A 14 0.14 9.04 22.84
CA VAL A 14 0.45 7.62 22.98
C VAL A 14 1.69 7.43 23.85
N GLU A 15 2.75 8.18 23.58
CA GLU A 15 3.99 8.15 24.35
C GLU A 15 3.76 8.56 25.81
N ASN A 16 3.06 9.67 26.07
CA ASN A 16 2.87 10.15 27.43
C ASN A 16 1.94 9.27 28.28
N ASN A 17 0.90 8.67 27.68
CA ASN A 17 -0.08 7.89 28.44
C ASN A 17 0.28 6.41 28.58
N PHE A 18 1.00 5.83 27.61
CA PHE A 18 1.26 4.39 27.57
C PHE A 18 2.72 4.02 27.83
N ASN A 19 3.62 4.99 28.02
CA ASN A 19 4.99 4.71 28.44
C ASN A 19 5.02 4.28 29.92
N ARG A 20 4.81 2.98 30.16
CA ARG A 20 5.03 2.37 31.47
C ARG A 20 6.53 2.20 31.70
N PRO A 21 7.05 2.58 32.88
CA PRO A 21 8.46 2.35 33.20
C PRO A 21 8.75 0.84 33.18
N ALA A 22 9.91 0.46 32.61
CA ALA A 22 10.26 -0.93 32.31
C ALA A 22 10.23 -1.87 33.54
N ASN A 23 10.32 -1.30 34.75
CA ASN A 23 10.23 -2.01 36.02
C ASN A 23 8.81 -2.45 36.42
N ARG A 24 7.75 -1.89 35.82
CA ARG A 24 6.35 -2.27 36.08
C ARG A 24 5.78 -3.25 35.06
N ILE A 25 6.54 -3.62 34.03
CA ILE A 25 6.05 -4.49 32.97
C ILE A 25 6.14 -5.95 33.44
N LYS A 26 5.00 -6.56 33.77
CA LYS A 26 4.91 -7.98 34.14
C LYS A 26 5.28 -8.85 32.94
N LYS A 27 5.81 -10.06 33.18
CA LYS A 27 6.19 -11.01 32.11
C LYS A 27 5.04 -11.30 31.15
N GLU A 28 3.82 -11.38 31.66
CA GLU A 28 2.63 -11.66 30.88
C GLU A 28 2.18 -10.48 30.00
N ASP A 29 2.43 -9.24 30.44
CA ASP A 29 2.17 -8.05 29.62
C ASP A 29 3.12 -8.02 28.41
N ARG A 30 4.36 -8.50 28.58
CA ARG A 30 5.30 -8.69 27.47
C ARG A 30 4.80 -9.73 26.48
N LEU A 31 4.25 -10.85 26.95
CA LEU A 31 3.70 -11.90 26.09
C LEU A 31 2.53 -11.37 25.23
N ILE A 32 1.61 -10.61 25.83
CA ILE A 32 0.49 -9.98 25.09
C ILE A 32 1.02 -9.00 24.04
N MET A 33 2.04 -8.21 24.37
CA MET A 33 2.63 -7.26 23.45
C MET A 33 3.38 -7.96 22.31
N GLU A 34 4.15 -9.02 22.60
CA GLU A 34 4.86 -9.84 21.61
C GLU A 34 3.91 -10.52 20.63
N GLU A 35 2.78 -11.04 21.12
CA GLU A 35 1.72 -11.60 20.27
C GLU A 35 1.18 -10.55 19.29
N SER A 36 0.88 -9.34 19.79
CA SER A 36 0.40 -8.23 18.94
C SER A 36 1.43 -7.81 17.88
N VAL A 37 2.72 -7.80 18.22
CA VAL A 37 3.81 -7.48 17.28
C VAL A 37 3.94 -8.57 16.22
N ARG A 38 3.81 -9.84 16.61
CA ARG A 38 3.86 -10.96 15.65
C ARG A 38 2.70 -10.92 14.67
N LEU A 39 1.49 -10.66 15.15
CA LEU A 39 0.31 -10.49 14.32
C LEU A 39 0.49 -9.32 13.33
N ASN A 40 0.97 -8.17 13.82
CA ASN A 40 1.27 -7.00 12.98
C ASN A 40 2.29 -7.32 11.89
N ARG A 41 3.34 -8.07 12.20
CA ARG A 41 4.34 -8.50 11.19
C ARG A 41 3.71 -9.37 10.11
N TYR A 42 2.88 -10.33 10.50
CA TYR A 42 2.21 -11.22 9.54
C TYR A 42 1.23 -10.45 8.64
N VAL A 43 0.37 -9.62 9.23
CA VAL A 43 -0.57 -8.75 8.49
C VAL A 43 0.18 -7.83 7.54
N GLY A 44 1.30 -7.24 7.98
CA GLY A 44 2.12 -6.36 7.15
C GLY A 44 2.75 -7.06 5.96
N LEU A 45 3.28 -8.27 6.16
CA LEU A 45 3.83 -9.07 5.06
C LEU A 45 2.75 -9.42 4.04
N VAL A 46 1.60 -9.93 4.50
CA VAL A 46 0.48 -10.30 3.62
C VAL A 46 -0.04 -9.07 2.86
N TRP A 47 -0.23 -7.94 3.54
CA TRP A 47 -0.68 -6.69 2.93
C TRP A 47 0.31 -6.17 1.89
N THR A 48 1.61 -6.17 2.20
CA THR A 48 2.64 -5.71 1.28
C THR A 48 2.72 -6.60 0.03
N LEU A 49 2.59 -7.92 0.19
CA LEU A 49 2.54 -8.87 -0.95
C LEU A 49 1.29 -8.66 -1.81
N LEU A 50 0.14 -8.39 -1.19
CA LEU A 50 -1.09 -8.11 -1.91
C LEU A 50 -0.98 -6.80 -2.70
N VAL A 51 -0.49 -5.72 -2.08
CA VAL A 51 -0.29 -4.42 -2.75
C VAL A 51 0.73 -4.54 -3.89
N SER A 52 1.84 -5.24 -3.68
CA SER A 52 2.86 -5.42 -4.72
C SER A 52 2.35 -6.25 -5.90
N SER A 53 1.61 -7.33 -5.65
CA SER A 53 1.00 -8.15 -6.71
C SER A 53 -0.05 -7.39 -7.52
N MET A 54 -0.89 -6.60 -6.85
CA MET A 54 -1.89 -5.76 -7.50
C MET A 54 -1.20 -4.74 -8.43
N LEU A 55 -0.18 -4.04 -7.93
CA LEU A 55 0.51 -3.02 -8.70
C LEU A 55 1.32 -3.58 -9.86
N ALA A 56 1.96 -4.73 -9.67
CA ALA A 56 2.64 -5.46 -10.74
C ALA A 56 1.64 -5.87 -11.85
N SER A 57 0.42 -6.27 -11.47
CA SER A 57 -0.62 -6.60 -12.46
C SER A 57 -1.04 -5.38 -13.29
N PHE A 58 -1.06 -4.18 -12.71
CA PHE A 58 -1.36 -2.94 -13.42
C PHE A 58 -0.24 -2.51 -14.37
N THR A 59 1.03 -2.73 -14.03
CA THR A 59 2.15 -2.37 -14.91
C THR A 59 2.39 -3.38 -16.02
N VAL A 60 2.09 -4.66 -15.80
CA VAL A 60 2.33 -5.73 -16.79
C VAL A 60 1.25 -5.74 -17.89
N ARG A 61 0.00 -5.40 -17.58
CA ARG A 61 -1.11 -5.35 -18.56
C ARG A 61 -0.80 -4.59 -19.86
N PRO A 62 -0.35 -3.32 -19.82
CA PRO A 62 -0.05 -2.57 -21.06
C PRO A 62 1.12 -3.17 -21.84
N VAL A 63 2.07 -3.85 -21.18
CA VAL A 63 3.16 -4.57 -21.85
C VAL A 63 2.62 -5.80 -22.59
N ILE A 64 1.74 -6.57 -21.96
CA ILE A 64 1.08 -7.73 -22.58
C ILE A 64 0.27 -7.27 -23.80
N GLU A 65 -0.53 -6.21 -23.67
CA GLU A 65 -1.37 -5.71 -24.76
C GLU A 65 -0.53 -5.14 -25.92
N SER A 66 0.50 -4.33 -25.63
CA SER A 66 1.39 -3.77 -26.65
C SER A 66 2.30 -4.80 -27.32
N PHE A 67 2.73 -5.86 -26.61
CA PHE A 67 3.65 -6.85 -27.17
C PHE A 67 2.94 -8.03 -27.84
N LEU A 68 1.81 -8.51 -27.29
CA LEU A 68 1.12 -9.73 -27.79
C LEU A 68 0.00 -9.44 -28.79
N LEU A 69 -0.73 -8.33 -28.65
CA LEU A 69 -1.92 -8.04 -29.48
C LEU A 69 -1.61 -7.19 -30.70
N THR A 70 -0.61 -6.31 -30.62
CA THR A 70 -0.23 -5.42 -31.74
C THR A 70 0.28 -6.17 -32.98
N PRO A 71 1.10 -7.23 -32.87
CA PRO A 71 1.56 -7.99 -34.05
C PRO A 71 0.48 -8.85 -34.70
N SER A 72 -0.57 -9.24 -33.95
CA SER A 72 -1.67 -10.06 -34.45
C SER A 72 -2.74 -9.20 -35.12
N LEU A 73 -3.12 -8.07 -34.53
CA LEU A 73 -4.07 -7.12 -35.13
C LEU A 73 -3.49 -6.40 -36.36
N ALA A 74 -2.19 -6.05 -36.36
CA ALA A 74 -1.56 -5.44 -37.54
C ALA A 74 -1.52 -6.41 -38.74
N ARG A 75 -1.42 -7.72 -38.50
CA ARG A 75 -1.42 -8.74 -39.55
C ARG A 75 -2.80 -8.94 -40.19
N ASP A 76 -3.87 -8.71 -39.44
CA ASP A 76 -5.25 -8.88 -39.92
C ASP A 76 -5.83 -7.62 -40.61
N VAL A 77 -5.33 -6.42 -40.27
CA VAL A 77 -5.80 -5.15 -40.85
C VAL A 77 -5.31 -4.92 -42.30
N ASP A 78 -4.22 -5.56 -42.72
CA ASP A 78 -3.68 -5.40 -44.08
C ASP A 78 -4.48 -6.13 -45.18
N PHE A 79 -5.53 -6.90 -44.85
CA PHE A 79 -6.21 -7.74 -45.85
C PHE A 79 -7.53 -7.19 -46.42
N ASN A 80 -8.19 -6.18 -45.83
CA ASN A 80 -9.36 -5.60 -46.50
C ASN A 80 -9.85 -4.25 -45.95
N THR A 81 -10.22 -3.37 -46.89
CA THR A 81 -11.19 -2.27 -46.79
C THR A 81 -10.81 -0.88 -46.22
N THR A 82 -10.88 0.08 -47.14
CA THR A 82 -11.22 1.50 -47.02
C THR A 82 -12.54 1.72 -46.27
N THR A 83 -12.52 1.82 -44.95
CA THR A 83 -13.57 2.48 -44.17
C THR A 83 -12.94 3.15 -42.96
N LYS A 84 -13.31 4.43 -42.73
CA LYS A 84 -13.00 5.35 -41.61
C LYS A 84 -12.05 4.82 -40.52
N PRO A 85 -11.05 5.61 -40.07
CA PRO A 85 -10.19 5.19 -38.96
C PRO A 85 -11.05 4.99 -37.70
N GLN A 86 -11.50 3.74 -37.48
CA GLN A 86 -11.74 3.22 -36.14
C GLN A 86 -10.47 3.56 -35.38
N ARG A 87 -10.60 4.19 -34.21
CA ARG A 87 -9.47 4.48 -33.31
C ARG A 87 -8.58 3.25 -33.29
N LEU A 88 -7.47 3.31 -34.03
CA LEU A 88 -6.42 2.31 -33.89
C LEU A 88 -6.14 2.27 -32.39
N PRO A 89 -6.08 1.09 -31.75
CA PRO A 89 -5.58 1.02 -30.39
C PRO A 89 -4.28 1.81 -30.42
N SER A 90 -4.23 2.92 -29.68
CA SER A 90 -3.03 3.73 -29.63
C SER A 90 -1.92 2.76 -29.34
N MET A 91 -0.93 2.67 -30.22
CA MET A 91 0.14 1.66 -30.24
C MET A 91 0.96 1.62 -28.92
N TRP A 92 0.59 2.48 -27.97
CA TRP A 92 1.28 2.94 -26.79
C TRP A 92 0.26 3.24 -25.68
N ASP A 93 -0.37 2.21 -25.12
CA ASP A 93 -1.26 2.34 -23.95
C ASP A 93 -0.45 2.48 -22.66
N ILE A 94 -0.69 3.54 -21.90
CA ILE A 94 0.07 3.89 -20.68
C ILE A 94 -0.61 3.25 -19.46
N PRO A 95 0.14 2.69 -18.47
CA PRO A 95 -0.43 2.01 -17.31
C PRO A 95 -1.46 2.83 -16.52
N TYR A 96 -1.26 4.14 -16.43
CA TYR A 96 -2.22 5.06 -15.82
C TYR A 96 -2.65 6.11 -16.84
N ARG A 97 -3.96 6.41 -16.88
CA ARG A 97 -4.51 7.40 -17.79
C ARG A 97 -4.11 8.80 -17.32
N THR A 98 -3.08 9.36 -17.94
CA THR A 98 -2.59 10.72 -17.67
C THR A 98 -2.62 11.57 -18.93
N TRP A 99 -2.95 12.85 -18.79
CA TRP A 99 -2.80 13.81 -19.87
C TRP A 99 -1.31 14.13 -20.07
N THR A 100 -0.81 13.93 -21.28
CA THR A 100 0.56 14.28 -21.67
C THR A 100 0.51 15.43 -22.68
N PRO A 101 1.44 16.41 -22.59
CA PRO A 101 1.47 17.55 -23.51
C PRO A 101 2.05 17.21 -24.90
N PHE A 102 2.39 15.95 -25.15
CA PHE A 102 2.97 15.45 -26.40
C PHE A 102 2.14 14.29 -26.94
N ASP A 103 2.14 14.16 -28.27
CA ASP A 103 1.42 13.10 -28.96
C ASP A 103 2.14 11.76 -28.73
N ASN A 104 1.41 10.76 -28.23
CA ASN A 104 1.97 9.49 -27.75
C ASN A 104 2.43 8.55 -28.89
N MET A 105 2.61 9.06 -30.11
CA MET A 105 2.97 8.30 -31.30
C MET A 105 4.47 7.93 -31.36
N SER A 106 5.34 8.67 -30.66
CA SER A 106 6.79 8.47 -30.68
C SER A 106 7.29 7.61 -29.52
N ILE A 107 8.20 6.68 -29.81
CA ILE A 107 8.69 5.66 -28.86
C ILE A 107 9.51 6.25 -27.70
N ILE A 108 10.24 7.35 -27.94
CA ILE A 108 11.10 8.01 -26.95
C ILE A 108 10.28 8.67 -25.83
N PRO A 109 9.33 9.59 -26.13
CA PRO A 109 8.50 10.20 -25.09
C PRO A 109 7.61 9.17 -24.38
N TYR A 110 7.11 8.16 -25.11
CA TYR A 110 6.35 7.08 -24.50
C TYR A 110 7.18 6.29 -23.47
N GLY A 111 8.40 5.87 -23.84
CA GLY A 111 9.28 5.13 -22.94
C GLY A 111 9.62 5.90 -21.67
N PHE A 112 9.83 7.21 -21.78
CA PHE A 112 10.08 8.08 -20.63
C PHE A 112 8.86 8.18 -19.69
N VAL A 113 7.65 8.37 -20.25
CA VAL A 113 6.41 8.40 -19.44
C VAL A 113 6.16 7.06 -18.78
N TYR A 114 6.31 5.97 -19.53
CA TYR A 114 6.13 4.63 -19.00
C TYR A 114 7.10 4.37 -17.82
N PHE A 115 8.37 4.73 -17.98
CA PHE A 115 9.37 4.64 -16.91
C PHE A 115 8.96 5.44 -15.66
N LEU A 116 8.49 6.67 -15.83
CA LEU A 116 7.99 7.48 -14.72
C LEU A 116 6.80 6.84 -14.02
N HIS A 117 5.87 6.23 -14.76
CA HIS A 117 4.72 5.54 -14.19
C HIS A 117 5.14 4.32 -13.37
N VAL A 118 6.09 3.52 -13.87
CA VAL A 118 6.66 2.38 -13.11
C VAL A 118 7.42 2.86 -11.89
N PHE A 119 8.16 3.97 -11.99
CA PHE A 119 8.89 4.55 -10.86
C PHE A 119 7.95 5.08 -9.78
N VAL A 120 6.89 5.80 -10.14
CA VAL A 120 5.88 6.26 -9.19
C VAL A 120 5.14 5.07 -8.57
N ALA A 121 4.80 4.05 -9.36
CA ALA A 121 4.20 2.82 -8.87
C ALA A 121 5.11 2.15 -7.83
N SER A 122 6.41 1.99 -8.10
CA SER A 122 7.33 1.36 -7.15
C SER A 122 7.43 2.11 -5.82
N LEU A 123 7.39 3.45 -5.84
CA LEU A 123 7.33 4.25 -4.61
C LEU A 123 6.03 4.00 -3.82
N GLN A 124 4.90 3.81 -4.49
CA GLN A 124 3.62 3.52 -3.84
C GLN A 124 3.59 2.15 -3.16
N ILE A 125 4.35 1.16 -3.67
CA ILE A 125 4.49 -0.17 -3.02
C ILE A 125 5.04 -0.02 -1.61
N PHE A 126 5.89 0.98 -1.35
CA PHE A 126 6.45 1.19 -0.02
C PHE A 126 5.58 2.12 0.83
N LEU A 127 5.09 3.22 0.24
CA LEU A 127 4.37 4.24 0.99
C LEU A 127 3.02 3.74 1.51
N VAL A 128 2.20 3.11 0.66
CA VAL A 128 0.84 2.68 1.05
C VAL A 128 0.86 1.68 2.20
N PRO A 129 1.61 0.55 2.12
CA PRO A 129 1.66 -0.39 3.23
C PRO A 129 2.26 0.22 4.49
N THR A 130 3.22 1.15 4.38
CA THR A 130 3.80 1.81 5.55
C THR A 130 2.77 2.62 6.32
N TYR A 131 1.94 3.42 5.63
CA TYR A 131 0.90 4.22 6.29
C TYR A 131 -0.20 3.35 6.88
N ASP A 132 -0.66 2.33 6.15
CA ASP A 132 -1.70 1.41 6.63
C ASP A 132 -1.21 0.61 7.85
N MET A 133 0.02 0.10 7.78
CA MET A 133 0.62 -0.65 8.88
C MET A 133 0.93 0.22 10.08
N PHE A 134 1.28 1.48 9.89
CA PHE A 134 1.43 2.42 11.00
C PHE A 134 0.11 2.60 11.75
N PHE A 135 -1.00 2.77 11.03
CA PHE A 135 -2.32 2.87 11.64
C PHE A 135 -2.72 1.59 12.37
N ILE A 136 -2.58 0.43 11.72
CA ILE A 136 -2.87 -0.88 12.33
C ILE A 136 -2.01 -1.11 13.58
N ALA A 137 -0.72 -0.75 13.54
CA ALA A 137 0.17 -0.88 14.67
C ALA A 137 -0.26 -0.02 15.85
N LEU A 138 -0.69 1.23 15.63
CA LEU A 138 -1.22 2.09 16.68
C LEU A 138 -2.49 1.50 17.31
N VAL A 139 -3.43 1.04 16.49
CA VAL A 139 -4.67 0.43 16.96
C VAL A 139 -4.37 -0.81 17.81
N ASN A 140 -3.53 -1.72 17.31
CA ASN A 140 -3.17 -2.94 18.03
C ASN A 140 -2.39 -2.64 19.32
N TYR A 141 -1.52 -1.64 19.32
CA TYR A 141 -0.85 -1.17 20.53
C TYR A 141 -1.85 -0.67 21.58
N THR A 142 -2.80 0.18 21.19
CA THR A 142 -3.85 0.68 22.09
C THR A 142 -4.75 -0.44 22.61
N CYS A 143 -5.15 -1.39 21.75
CA CYS A 143 -5.90 -2.58 22.17
C CYS A 143 -5.13 -3.43 23.18
N GLY A 144 -3.81 -3.62 22.98
CA GLY A 144 -2.93 -4.30 23.93
C GLY A 144 -2.94 -3.62 25.31
N GLN A 145 -2.86 -2.29 25.33
CA GLN A 145 -2.91 -1.51 26.57
C GLN A 145 -4.27 -1.63 27.28
N PHE A 146 -5.38 -1.66 26.53
CA PHE A 146 -6.70 -1.91 27.12
C PHE A 146 -6.84 -3.31 27.72
N ARG A 147 -6.28 -4.35 27.09
CA ARG A 147 -6.27 -5.71 27.64
C ARG A 147 -5.50 -5.78 28.97
N ILE A 148 -4.37 -5.08 29.05
CA ILE A 148 -3.59 -4.96 30.29
C ILE A 148 -4.42 -4.25 31.37
N LEU A 149 -5.08 -3.14 31.03
CA LEU A 149 -5.93 -2.40 31.97
C LEU A 149 -7.07 -3.27 32.50
N GLN A 150 -7.77 -3.99 31.62
CA GLN A 150 -8.85 -4.90 32.00
C GLN A 150 -8.37 -5.99 32.97
N ARG A 151 -7.16 -6.49 32.76
CA ARG A 151 -6.54 -7.48 33.64
C ARG A 151 -6.24 -6.93 35.02
N GLU A 152 -5.61 -5.77 35.11
CA GLU A 152 -5.31 -5.13 36.41
C GLU A 152 -6.61 -4.82 37.17
N LEU A 153 -7.66 -4.35 36.49
CA LEU A 153 -8.97 -4.14 37.09
C LEU A 153 -9.59 -5.44 37.64
N ARG A 154 -9.37 -6.57 36.96
CA ARG A 154 -9.85 -7.88 37.42
C ARG A 154 -9.14 -8.32 38.69
N ILE A 155 -7.81 -8.14 38.76
CA ILE A 155 -7.00 -8.47 39.93
C ILE A 155 -7.46 -7.64 41.14
N ILE A 156 -7.60 -6.32 40.98
CA ILE A 156 -8.06 -5.43 42.06
C ILE A 156 -9.46 -5.82 42.58
N ARG A 157 -10.36 -6.23 41.68
CA ARG A 157 -11.69 -6.70 42.06
C ARG A 157 -11.65 -7.99 42.86
N GLU A 158 -10.72 -8.89 42.55
CA GLU A 158 -10.53 -10.16 43.26
C GLU A 158 -9.87 -9.93 44.62
N ASP A 159 -8.90 -9.00 44.73
CA ASP A 159 -8.25 -8.62 45.99
C ASP A 159 -9.18 -7.86 46.97
N SER A 160 -10.25 -7.25 46.46
CA SER A 160 -11.26 -6.53 47.26
C SER A 160 -12.34 -7.43 47.85
N LYS A 161 -12.38 -8.73 47.50
CA LYS A 161 -13.33 -9.72 48.01
C LYS A 161 -12.73 -10.55 49.12
#